data_AF-A0A0N4X6N2-F1
#
_entry.id   AF-A0A0N4X6N2-F1
#
_cell.length_a   1.000
_cell.length_b   1.000
_cell.length_c   1.000
_cell.angle_alpha   90.00
_cell.angle_beta   90.00
_cell.angle_gamma   90.00
#
_symmetry.space_group_name_H-M   'P 1'
#
loop_
_entity.id
_entity.type
_entity.pdbx_description
1 polymer ?
#
loop_
_entity_poly.entity_id
_entity_poly.type
_entity_poly.pdbx_seq_one_letter_code
_entity_poly.pdbx_strand_id
1 'polypeptide(L)'
;MALNVLRQRNRQQELVDFSLKDVFEKFQMIHLQFQDWLRSMGLMSTPLCPSCQVSMTPRNDEHHSGWVCNRRSCSTGPTNETEVYASARKGSFFDKSNLGESTVFALSYFWLHDMGNVKDKAYEIHMNPRTVVQWEKCFRDVCAEHFRRNPPIIAGLDVK
;
A
#
# COMPACT_ATOMS: atom_id res chain seq x y z
N MET A 1 12.30 -10.18 16.89
CA MET A 1 12.89 -9.17 15.99
C MET A 1 13.48 -9.78 14.72
N ALA A 2 14.27 -10.86 14.78
CA ALA A 2 14.89 -11.49 13.60
C ALA A 2 13.92 -11.91 12.48
N LEU A 3 12.77 -12.52 12.83
CA LEU A 3 11.74 -12.93 11.85
C LEU A 3 11.13 -11.75 11.07
N ASN A 4 10.92 -10.60 11.71
CA ASN A 4 10.37 -9.42 11.05
C ASN A 4 11.38 -8.79 10.09
N VAL A 5 12.67 -8.78 10.47
CA VAL A 5 13.77 -8.31 9.62
C VAL A 5 13.94 -9.23 8.41
N LEU A 6 13.92 -10.55 8.59
CA LEU A 6 13.97 -11.52 7.49
C LEU A 6 12.76 -11.37 6.56
N ARG A 7 11.55 -11.24 7.12
CA ARG A 7 10.33 -11.04 6.33
C ARG A 7 10.35 -9.71 5.58
N GLN A 8 10.91 -8.65 6.16
CA GLN A 8 11.10 -7.38 5.48
C GLN A 8 12.12 -7.48 4.34
N ARG A 9 13.25 -8.16 4.59
CA ARG A 9 14.30 -8.40 3.59
C ARG A 9 13.79 -9.22 2.40
N ASN A 10 13.03 -10.29 2.65
CA ASN A 10 12.45 -11.11 1.60
C ASN A 10 11.46 -10.32 0.72
N ARG A 11 10.63 -9.47 1.35
CA ARG A 11 9.71 -8.58 0.63
C ARG A 11 10.44 -7.54 -0.22
N GLN A 12 11.53 -6.98 0.32
CA GLN A 12 12.37 -6.05 -0.42
C GLN A 12 13.03 -6.76 -1.62
N GLN A 13 13.52 -7.99 -1.44
CA GLN A 13 14.14 -8.78 -2.51
C GLN A 13 13.15 -9.04 -3.66
N GLU A 14 11.89 -9.40 -3.37
CA GLU A 14 10.86 -9.61 -4.39
C GLU A 14 10.56 -8.34 -5.20
N LEU A 15 10.71 -7.15 -4.60
CA LEU A 15 10.52 -5.87 -5.29
C LEU A 15 11.78 -5.35 -5.99
N VAL A 16 12.97 -5.88 -5.68
CA VAL A 16 14.25 -5.44 -6.29
C VAL A 16 14.36 -5.90 -7.74
N ASP A 17 13.93 -7.13 -8.03
CA ASP A 17 13.97 -7.70 -9.39
C ASP A 17 12.63 -7.58 -10.12
N PHE A 18 11.75 -6.70 -9.63
CA PHE A 18 10.41 -6.52 -10.18
C PHE A 18 10.50 -5.86 -11.56
N SER A 19 9.96 -6.50 -12.59
CA SER A 19 9.99 -6.01 -13.96
C SER A 19 8.64 -5.43 -14.40
N LEU A 20 8.64 -4.76 -15.56
CA LEU A 20 7.42 -4.22 -16.15
C LEU A 20 6.42 -5.34 -16.50
N LYS A 21 6.93 -6.54 -16.87
CA LYS A 21 6.08 -7.72 -17.10
C LYS A 21 5.34 -8.10 -15.82
N ASP A 22 6.04 -8.10 -14.68
CA ASP A 22 5.44 -8.42 -13.39
C ASP A 22 4.35 -7.41 -13.00
N VAL A 23 4.55 -6.12 -13.31
CA VAL A 23 3.50 -5.09 -13.13
C VAL A 23 2.24 -5.43 -13.92
N PHE A 24 2.37 -5.79 -15.19
CA PHE A 24 1.23 -6.17 -16.03
C PHE A 24 0.54 -7.43 -15.53
N GLU A 25 1.29 -8.43 -15.05
CA GLU A 25 0.71 -9.62 -14.42
C GLU A 25 -0.11 -9.25 -13.18
N LYS A 26 0.38 -8.32 -12.33
CA LYS A 26 -0.40 -7.82 -11.19
C LYS A 26 -1.67 -7.09 -11.62
N PHE A 27 -1.67 -6.43 -12.78
CA PHE A 27 -2.85 -5.74 -13.32
C PHE A 27 -3.93 -6.67 -13.81
N GLN A 28 -3.58 -7.91 -14.14
CA GLN A 28 -4.55 -8.95 -14.52
C GLN A 28 -5.19 -9.61 -13.29
N MET A 29 -4.67 -9.37 -12.08
CA MET A 29 -5.26 -9.91 -10.86
C MET A 29 -6.60 -9.25 -10.57
N ILE A 30 -7.53 -10.04 -10.01
CA ILE A 30 -8.77 -9.50 -9.47
C ILE A 30 -8.43 -8.58 -8.30
N HIS A 31 -9.16 -7.47 -8.15
CA HIS A 31 -8.91 -6.42 -7.15
C HIS A 31 -8.63 -6.96 -5.73
N LEU A 32 -9.42 -7.94 -5.27
CA LEU A 32 -9.24 -8.57 -3.95
C LEU A 32 -7.91 -9.33 -3.84
N GLN A 33 -7.55 -10.12 -4.87
CA GLN A 33 -6.28 -10.85 -4.90
C GLN A 33 -5.09 -9.90 -4.92
N PHE A 34 -5.22 -8.79 -5.65
CA PHE A 34 -4.19 -7.75 -5.66
C PHE A 34 -4.01 -7.10 -4.28
N GLN A 35 -5.10 -6.77 -3.58
CA GLN A 35 -5.02 -6.26 -2.21
C GLN A 35 -4.39 -7.27 -1.24
N ASP A 36 -4.70 -8.56 -1.37
CA ASP A 36 -4.08 -9.60 -0.54
C ASP A 36 -2.58 -9.73 -0.81
N TRP A 37 -2.16 -9.61 -2.07
CA TRP A 37 -0.74 -9.50 -2.41
C TRP A 37 -0.11 -8.23 -1.82
N LEU A 38 -0.76 -7.07 -1.90
CA LEU A 38 -0.24 -5.86 -1.25
C LEU A 38 -0.09 -6.02 0.27
N ARG A 39 -1.00 -6.75 0.93
CA ARG A 39 -0.89 -7.07 2.37
C ARG A 39 0.25 -8.05 2.64
N SER A 40 0.45 -9.07 1.80
CA SER A 40 1.58 -10.00 1.95
C SER A 40 2.93 -9.28 1.80
N MET A 41 2.98 -8.27 0.94
CA MET A 41 4.10 -7.34 0.76
C MET A 41 4.21 -6.27 1.86
N GLY A 42 3.22 -6.17 2.75
CA GLY A 42 3.16 -5.15 3.80
C GLY A 42 2.99 -3.72 3.28
N LEU A 43 2.55 -3.56 2.03
CA LEU A 43 2.16 -2.28 1.43
C LEU A 43 0.75 -1.87 1.85
N MET A 44 -0.05 -2.83 2.34
CA MET A 44 -1.33 -2.62 2.99
C MET A 44 -1.36 -3.26 4.38
N SER A 45 -2.03 -2.60 5.31
CA SER A 45 -2.29 -3.11 6.66
C SER A 45 -3.47 -4.08 6.68
N THR A 46 -3.41 -5.08 7.57
CA THR A 46 -4.60 -5.80 8.02
C THR A 46 -5.26 -4.97 9.13
N PRO A 47 -6.51 -4.49 8.96
CA PRO A 47 -7.15 -3.64 9.94
C PRO A 47 -7.35 -4.36 11.29
N LEU A 48 -7.07 -3.64 12.38
CA LEU A 48 -7.44 -4.02 13.73
C LEU A 48 -8.72 -3.29 14.13
N CYS A 49 -9.58 -3.98 14.88
CA CYS A 49 -10.79 -3.36 15.42
C CYS A 49 -10.40 -2.22 16.38
N PRO A 50 -10.91 -0.99 16.20
CA PRO A 50 -10.57 0.13 17.08
C PRO A 50 -10.98 -0.13 18.54
N SER A 51 -12.07 -0.88 18.77
CA SER A 51 -12.62 -1.13 20.10
C SER A 51 -11.86 -2.22 20.86
N CYS A 52 -11.53 -3.35 20.21
CA CYS A 52 -10.92 -4.50 20.89
C CYS A 52 -9.48 -4.83 20.46
N GLN A 53 -8.93 -4.09 19.49
CA GLN A 53 -7.57 -4.24 18.97
C GLN A 53 -7.25 -5.63 18.40
N VAL A 54 -8.28 -6.39 18.01
CA VAL A 54 -8.14 -7.71 17.40
C VAL A 54 -8.35 -7.63 15.89
N SER A 55 -7.65 -8.52 15.17
CA SER A 55 -7.74 -8.65 13.72
C SER A 55 -9.20 -8.78 13.29
N MET A 56 -9.57 -7.99 12.29
CA MET A 56 -10.88 -8.04 11.67
C MET A 56 -10.90 -9.14 10.60
N THR A 57 -12.09 -9.50 10.11
CA THR A 57 -12.27 -10.42 8.97
C THR A 57 -12.69 -9.66 7.73
N PRO A 58 -12.23 -10.04 6.53
CA PRO A 58 -12.66 -9.40 5.30
C PRO A 58 -14.16 -9.68 5.09
N ARG A 59 -14.89 -8.65 4.70
CA ARG A 59 -16.28 -8.71 4.23
C ARG A 59 -16.26 -8.15 2.81
N ASN A 60 -16.54 -9.02 1.85
CA ASN A 60 -16.52 -8.71 0.43
C ASN A 60 -17.94 -8.90 -0.09
N ASP A 61 -18.66 -7.79 -0.15
CA ASP A 61 -20.02 -7.73 -0.66
C ASP A 61 -19.99 -6.90 -1.95
N GLU A 62 -20.97 -7.04 -2.84
CA GLU A 62 -21.02 -6.31 -4.13
C GLU A 62 -20.87 -4.77 -3.98
N HIS A 63 -21.14 -4.23 -2.79
CA HIS A 63 -21.10 -2.79 -2.50
C HIS A 63 -20.05 -2.39 -1.46
N HIS A 64 -19.40 -3.34 -0.79
CA HIS A 64 -18.50 -3.05 0.33
C HIS A 64 -17.27 -3.97 0.30
N SER A 65 -16.10 -3.39 0.01
CA SER A 65 -14.80 -4.03 0.24
C SER A 65 -14.20 -3.50 1.54
N GLY A 66 -14.33 -4.28 2.60
CA GLY A 66 -13.85 -3.84 3.91
C GLY A 66 -13.67 -4.97 4.90
N TRP A 67 -13.54 -4.58 6.16
CA TRP A 67 -13.20 -5.47 7.25
C TRP A 67 -14.17 -5.25 8.39
N VAL A 68 -14.64 -6.33 8.98
CA VAL A 68 -15.62 -6.30 10.08
C VAL A 68 -15.08 -7.00 11.32
N CYS A 69 -15.48 -6.49 12.49
CA CYS A 69 -15.21 -7.17 13.74
C CYS A 69 -16.42 -8.00 14.17
N ASN A 70 -16.28 -9.32 14.20
CA ASN A 70 -17.38 -10.24 14.55
C ASN A 70 -17.59 -10.40 16.07
N ARG A 71 -16.90 -9.62 16.90
CA ARG A 71 -17.05 -9.70 18.36
C ARG A 71 -18.30 -8.94 18.79
N ARG A 72 -19.25 -9.66 19.41
CA ARG A 72 -20.49 -9.07 19.93
C ARG A 72 -20.25 -7.91 20.89
N SER A 73 -19.16 -7.94 21.67
CA SER A 73 -18.80 -6.85 22.58
C SER A 73 -18.39 -5.55 21.88
N CYS A 74 -18.11 -5.60 20.57
CA CYS A 74 -17.74 -4.43 19.77
C CYS A 74 -18.93 -3.88 18.98
N SER A 75 -19.98 -4.66 18.75
CA SER A 75 -21.20 -4.20 18.07
C SER A 75 -21.96 -3.23 18.97
N THR A 76 -22.44 -2.13 18.37
CA THR A 76 -23.29 -1.15 19.06
C THR A 76 -24.75 -1.25 18.59
N GLY A 77 -25.69 -0.96 19.50
CA GLY A 77 -27.13 -0.97 19.23
C GLY A 77 -27.91 -2.04 20.01
N PRO A 78 -29.23 -1.85 20.21
CA PRO A 78 -30.07 -2.77 21.00
C PRO A 78 -30.17 -4.20 20.43
N THR A 79 -29.73 -4.40 19.19
CA THR A 79 -29.83 -5.64 18.40
C THR A 79 -28.50 -6.11 17.78
N ASN A 80 -27.35 -5.50 18.14
CA ASN A 80 -26.04 -5.71 17.48
C ASN A 80 -25.99 -5.34 15.98
N GLU A 81 -26.89 -4.49 15.51
CA GLU A 81 -27.01 -4.14 14.08
C GLU A 81 -25.84 -3.30 13.53
N THR A 82 -25.12 -2.56 14.37
CA THR A 82 -23.98 -1.74 13.91
C THR A 82 -22.67 -2.52 14.07
N GLU A 83 -22.32 -3.31 13.04
CA GLU A 83 -21.01 -3.94 12.93
C GLU A 83 -19.90 -2.88 12.85
N VAL A 84 -18.79 -3.10 13.56
CA VAL A 84 -17.61 -2.23 13.43
C VAL A 84 -16.94 -2.53 12.11
N TYR A 85 -17.00 -1.55 11.20
CA TYR A 85 -16.45 -1.62 9.85
C TYR A 85 -15.17 -0.79 9.70
N ALA A 86 -14.19 -1.31 8.97
CA ALA A 86 -13.01 -0.59 8.52
C ALA A 86 -12.84 -0.76 7.01
N SER A 87 -12.46 0.32 6.31
CA SER A 87 -12.16 0.24 4.88
C SER A 87 -10.96 -0.68 4.62
N ALA A 88 -10.93 -1.34 3.46
CA ALA A 88 -9.83 -2.21 3.07
C ALA A 88 -8.45 -1.51 3.05
N ARG A 89 -8.42 -0.19 2.88
CA ARG A 89 -7.22 0.65 2.80
C ARG A 89 -6.84 1.32 4.12
N LYS A 90 -7.63 1.14 5.19
CA LYS A 90 -7.47 1.88 6.44
C LYS A 90 -6.06 1.73 7.03
N GLY A 91 -5.42 2.86 7.33
CA GLY A 91 -4.09 2.88 7.94
C GLY A 91 -2.94 2.52 7.00
N SER A 92 -3.20 2.36 5.71
CA SER A 92 -2.18 2.13 4.67
C SER A 92 -1.83 3.40 3.92
N PHE A 93 -0.80 3.31 3.06
CA PHE A 93 -0.45 4.36 2.10
C PHE A 93 -1.61 4.77 1.19
N PHE A 94 -2.58 3.87 0.97
CA PHE A 94 -3.72 4.07 0.08
C PHE A 94 -4.97 4.67 0.77
N ASP A 95 -4.98 4.84 2.12
CA ASP A 95 -6.20 5.16 2.90
C ASP A 95 -6.94 6.41 2.40
N LYS A 96 -6.19 7.46 2.04
CA LYS A 96 -6.74 8.75 1.61
C LYS A 96 -6.69 8.97 0.09
N SER A 97 -6.34 7.93 -0.66
CA SER A 97 -6.22 8.01 -2.12
C SER A 97 -7.56 7.71 -2.78
N ASN A 98 -7.97 8.59 -3.71
CA ASN A 98 -9.08 8.33 -4.62
C ASN A 98 -8.67 7.44 -5.81
N LEU A 99 -7.39 7.12 -5.97
CA LEU A 99 -6.91 6.23 -7.03
C LEU A 99 -6.99 4.77 -6.61
N GLY A 100 -7.11 3.88 -7.61
CA GLY A 100 -6.94 2.45 -7.42
C GLY A 100 -5.54 2.11 -6.90
N GLU A 101 -5.44 1.07 -6.08
CA GLU A 101 -4.14 0.62 -5.56
C GLU A 101 -3.22 0.19 -6.71
N SER A 102 -3.76 -0.46 -7.74
CA SER A 102 -3.02 -0.88 -8.94
C SER A 102 -2.46 0.32 -9.71
N THR A 103 -3.29 1.35 -9.90
CA THR A 103 -2.91 2.61 -10.54
C THR A 103 -1.72 3.27 -9.84
N VAL A 104 -1.80 3.41 -8.51
CA VAL A 104 -0.71 3.98 -7.71
C VAL A 104 0.54 3.11 -7.77
N PHE A 105 0.37 1.79 -7.73
CA PHE A 105 1.48 0.83 -7.80
C PHE A 105 2.24 0.94 -9.13
N ALA A 106 1.58 0.92 -10.30
CA ALA A 106 2.30 1.11 -11.56
C ALA A 106 2.89 2.50 -11.73
N LEU A 107 2.20 3.54 -11.25
CA LEU A 107 2.77 4.88 -11.30
C LEU A 107 4.06 4.96 -10.48
N SER A 108 4.14 4.26 -9.35
CA SER A 108 5.37 4.16 -8.56
C SER A 108 6.48 3.42 -9.32
N TYR A 109 6.14 2.36 -10.06
CA TYR A 109 7.07 1.63 -10.92
C TYR A 109 7.64 2.54 -12.02
N PHE A 110 6.78 3.21 -12.79
CA PHE A 110 7.24 4.13 -13.85
C PHE A 110 8.09 5.27 -13.31
N TRP A 111 7.79 5.75 -12.10
CA TRP A 111 8.58 6.79 -11.44
C TRP A 111 9.95 6.27 -10.99
N LEU A 112 10.01 5.10 -10.35
CA LEU A 112 11.27 4.51 -9.87
C LEU A 112 12.25 4.18 -11.01
N HIS A 113 11.74 3.75 -12.16
CA HIS A 113 12.55 3.40 -13.33
C HIS A 113 12.76 4.55 -14.31
N ASP A 114 12.32 5.78 -13.97
CA ASP A 114 12.37 6.96 -14.84
C ASP A 114 11.81 6.69 -16.26
N MET A 115 10.73 5.91 -16.32
CA MET A 115 10.12 5.48 -17.59
C MET A 115 9.11 6.50 -18.08
N GLY A 116 9.44 7.16 -19.19
CA GLY A 116 8.56 8.12 -19.86
C GLY A 116 8.42 9.44 -19.10
N ASN A 117 8.02 10.48 -19.80
CA ASN A 117 7.71 11.77 -19.20
C ASN A 117 6.29 11.77 -18.57
N VAL A 118 5.91 12.84 -17.90
CA VAL A 118 4.59 12.98 -17.25
C VAL A 118 3.42 12.72 -18.20
N LYS A 119 3.52 13.14 -19.47
CA LYS A 119 2.47 12.93 -20.47
C LYS A 119 2.38 11.46 -20.89
N ASP A 120 3.52 10.80 -21.04
CA ASP A 120 3.57 9.37 -21.39
C ASP A 120 2.91 8.55 -20.27
N LYS A 121 3.33 8.77 -19.01
CA LYS A 121 2.72 8.10 -17.84
C LYS A 121 1.22 8.37 -17.72
N ALA A 122 0.80 9.61 -17.99
CA ALA A 122 -0.61 9.99 -17.97
C ALA A 122 -1.43 9.28 -19.05
N TYR A 123 -0.86 9.09 -20.24
CA TYR A 123 -1.48 8.35 -21.32
C TYR A 123 -1.62 6.87 -20.98
N GLU A 124 -0.54 6.21 -20.56
CA GLU A 124 -0.50 4.76 -20.29
C GLU A 124 -1.40 4.35 -19.10
N ILE A 125 -1.46 5.19 -18.06
CA ILE A 125 -2.25 4.89 -16.84
C ILE A 125 -3.67 5.50 -16.93
N HIS A 126 -3.99 6.18 -18.04
CA HIS A 126 -5.26 6.89 -18.25
C HIS A 126 -5.58 7.88 -17.11
N MET A 127 -4.60 8.71 -16.74
CA MET A 127 -4.70 9.67 -15.66
C MET A 127 -4.50 11.11 -16.14
N ASN A 128 -5.00 12.07 -15.37
CA ASN A 128 -4.67 13.47 -15.62
C ASN A 128 -3.16 13.72 -15.35
N PRO A 129 -2.43 14.39 -16.25
CA PRO A 129 -1.02 14.76 -16.03
C PRO A 129 -0.76 15.49 -14.71
N ARG A 130 -1.70 16.33 -14.25
CA ARG A 130 -1.59 17.02 -12.95
C ARG A 130 -1.59 16.04 -11.78
N THR A 131 -2.40 14.99 -11.87
CA THR A 131 -2.45 13.92 -10.88
C THR A 131 -1.14 13.14 -10.86
N VAL A 132 -0.54 12.86 -12.03
CA VAL A 132 0.78 12.23 -12.13
C VAL A 132 1.83 13.04 -11.37
N VAL A 133 1.95 14.35 -11.63
CA VAL A 133 2.91 15.24 -10.94
C VAL A 133 2.70 15.23 -9.42
N GLN A 134 1.44 15.25 -8.97
CA GLN A 134 1.10 15.21 -7.55
C GLN A 134 1.58 13.91 -6.89
N TRP A 135 1.42 12.77 -7.57
CA TRP A 135 1.87 11.48 -7.05
C TRP A 135 3.39 11.33 -7.09
N GLU A 136 4.06 11.79 -8.14
CA GLU A 136 5.54 11.81 -8.16
C GLU A 136 6.10 12.67 -7.02
N LYS A 137 5.42 13.78 -6.67
CA LYS A 137 5.76 14.54 -5.47
C LYS A 137 5.54 13.72 -4.20
N CYS A 138 4.41 13.04 -4.07
CA CYS A 138 4.13 12.17 -2.93
C CYS A 138 5.20 11.08 -2.76
N PHE A 139 5.66 10.45 -3.85
CA PHE A 139 6.75 9.47 -3.79
C PHE A 139 8.07 10.09 -3.32
N ARG A 140 8.44 11.26 -3.84
CA ARG A 140 9.61 12.00 -3.35
C ARG A 140 9.51 12.32 -1.86
N ASP A 141 8.34 12.75 -1.39
CA ASP A 141 8.13 13.08 0.02
C ASP A 141 8.26 11.83 0.92
N VAL A 142 7.76 10.68 0.46
CA VAL A 142 7.94 9.39 1.15
C VAL A 142 9.42 9.00 1.22
N CYS A 143 10.16 9.07 0.11
CA CYS A 143 11.59 8.77 0.10
C CYS A 143 12.37 9.73 1.00
N ALA A 144 12.07 11.04 0.92
CA ALA A 144 12.72 12.04 1.76
C ALA A 144 12.48 11.77 3.25
N GLU A 145 11.26 11.43 3.65
CA GLU A 145 10.94 11.09 5.03
C GLU A 145 11.65 9.80 5.48
N HIS A 146 11.75 8.80 4.61
CA HIS A 146 12.50 7.59 4.90
C HIS A 146 13.98 7.90 5.19
N PHE A 147 14.64 8.69 4.34
CA PHE A 147 16.04 9.07 4.52
C PHE A 147 16.26 9.99 5.74
N ARG A 148 15.29 10.84 6.11
CA ARG A 148 15.36 11.63 7.36
C ARG A 148 15.35 10.74 8.59
N ARG A 149 14.54 9.68 8.59
CA ARG A 149 14.44 8.71 9.71
C ARG A 149 15.57 7.69 9.72
N ASN A 150 16.14 7.41 8.55
CA ASN A 150 17.21 6.44 8.34
C ASN A 150 18.35 7.14 7.60
N PRO A 151 19.05 8.09 8.23
CA PRO A 151 20.14 8.81 7.59
C PRO A 151 21.18 7.78 7.16
N PRO A 152 21.63 7.80 5.89
CA PRO A 152 22.70 6.92 5.45
C PRO A 152 23.92 7.20 6.31
N ILE A 153 24.56 6.14 6.81
CA ILE A 153 25.87 6.27 7.46
C ILE A 153 26.85 6.59 6.32
N ILE A 154 27.10 7.88 6.10
CA ILE A 154 28.18 8.35 5.24
C ILE A 154 29.45 8.16 6.07
N ALA A 155 29.95 6.92 6.10
CA ALA A 155 31.23 6.62 6.73
C ALA A 155 32.34 7.29 5.93
N GLY A 156 32.68 8.52 6.30
CA GLY A 156 34.05 9.00 6.17
C GLY A 156 34.90 8.30 7.23
N LEU A 157 35.43 7.12 6.89
CA LEU A 157 36.57 6.60 7.61
C LEU A 157 37.78 7.43 7.19
N ASP A 158 37.99 8.51 7.91
CA ASP A 158 39.22 9.27 7.85
C ASP A 158 39.65 9.60 9.29
N VAL A 159 40.20 8.59 9.98
CA VAL A 159 41.00 8.82 11.19
C VAL A 159 42.14 7.79 11.25
N LYS A 160 43.29 8.26 10.74
CA LYS A 160 44.69 7.99 11.13
C LYS A 160 45.16 6.57 11.46
#